data_AF-A0A7K3YD30-F1
#
_entry.id   AF-A0A7K3YD30-F1
#
_cell.length_a   1.000
_cell.length_b   1.000
_cell.length_c   1.000
_cell.angle_alpha   90.00
_cell.angle_beta   90.00
_cell.angle_gamma   90.00
#
_symmetry.space_group_name_H-M   'P 1'
#
loop_
_entity.id
_entity.type
_entity.pdbx_description
1 polymer ?
#
loop_
_entity_poly.entity_id
_entity_poly.type
_entity_poly.pdbx_seq_one_letter_code
_entity_poly.pdbx_strand_id
1 'polypeptide(L)' 'LALRGQVEAGTGLLRMLERYARRVRAHGSRFILAEVDPGLLAGLGGTGATGIIAPENIFIATPVIGESIFEAIRAAGK' A
#
# COMPACT_ATOMS: atom_id res chain seq x y z
N LEU A 1 -6.70 0.73 0.46
CA LEU A 1 -6.93 -0.65 -0.06
C LEU A 1 -6.32 -1.64 0.93
N ALA A 2 -7.06 -2.67 1.36
CA ALA A 2 -6.54 -3.72 2.25
C ALA A 2 -6.01 -4.90 1.41
N LEU A 3 -4.79 -5.39 1.71
CA LEU A 3 -4.06 -6.35 0.89
C LEU A 3 -3.75 -7.69 1.60
N ARG A 4 -4.41 -7.97 2.73
CA ARG A 4 -4.20 -9.22 3.48
C ARG A 4 -4.38 -10.44 2.56
N GLY A 5 -3.45 -11.40 2.66
CA GLY A 5 -3.47 -12.63 1.85
C GLY A 5 -2.97 -12.46 0.42
N GLN A 6 -2.53 -11.26 0.02
CA GLN A 6 -1.82 -11.03 -1.24
C GLN A 6 -0.31 -11.18 -1.01
N VAL A 7 0.18 -12.42 -1.01
CA VAL A 7 1.58 -12.75 -0.64
C VAL A 7 2.51 -12.66 -1.86
N GLU A 8 2.03 -13.03 -3.04
CA GLU A 8 2.76 -12.90 -4.31
C GLU A 8 1.96 -12.04 -5.28
N ALA A 9 2.30 -10.75 -5.36
CA ALA A 9 1.80 -9.92 -6.43
C ALA A 9 2.63 -10.17 -7.70
N GLY A 10 2.01 -10.78 -8.70
CA GLY A 10 2.55 -10.71 -10.06
C GLY A 10 2.79 -9.26 -10.48
N THR A 11 3.76 -9.03 -11.37
CA THR A 11 4.18 -7.70 -11.84
C THR A 11 3.03 -6.80 -12.30
N GLY A 12 1.93 -7.39 -12.78
CA GLY A 12 0.70 -6.67 -13.16
C GLY A 12 0.01 -5.94 -11.99
N LEU A 13 -0.09 -6.58 -10.81
CA LEU A 13 -0.67 -5.95 -9.63
C LEU A 13 0.20 -4.78 -9.15
N LEU A 14 1.52 -4.98 -9.08
CA LEU A 14 2.47 -3.92 -8.70
C LEU A 14 2.35 -2.70 -9.63
N ARG A 15 2.33 -2.92 -10.96
CA ARG A 15 2.14 -1.85 -11.95
C ARG A 15 0.77 -1.18 -11.84
N MET A 16 -0.27 -1.92 -11.48
CA MET A 16 -1.60 -1.36 -11.26
C MET A 16 -1.62 -0.42 -10.05
N LEU A 17 -1.04 -0.85 -8.92
CA LEU A 17 -0.95 -0.05 -7.70
C LEU A 17 -0.16 1.24 -7.93
N GLU A 18 0.97 1.14 -8.64
CA GLU A 18 1.76 2.30 -9.03
C GLU A 18 0.96 3.29 -9.87
N ARG A 19 0.30 2.80 -10.93
CA ARG A 19 -0.53 3.64 -11.82
C ARG A 19 -1.64 4.34 -11.04
N TYR A 20 -2.27 3.63 -10.11
CA TYR A 20 -3.30 4.22 -9.25
C TYR A 20 -2.73 5.29 -8.32
N ALA A 21 -1.60 5.03 -7.67
CA ALA A 21 -0.96 5.99 -6.78
C ALA A 21 -0.63 7.30 -7.51
N ARG A 22 -0.10 7.22 -8.73
CA ARG A 22 0.16 8.40 -9.58
C ARG A 22 -1.11 9.17 -9.91
N ARG A 23 -2.18 8.48 -10.30
CA ARG A 23 -3.45 9.11 -10.67
C ARG A 23 -4.09 9.83 -9.47
N VAL A 24 -4.14 9.16 -8.32
CA VAL A 24 -4.71 9.72 -7.09
C VAL A 24 -3.91 10.95 -6.64
N ARG A 25 -2.58 10.88 -6.68
CA ARG A 25 -1.69 12.02 -6.38
C ARG A 25 -1.88 13.20 -7.34
N ALA A 26 -2.10 12.94 -8.64
CA ALA A 26 -2.35 14.00 -9.63
C ALA A 26 -3.64 14.79 -9.34
N HIS A 27 -4.57 14.21 -8.58
CA HIS A 27 -5.79 14.88 -8.11
C HIS A 27 -5.70 15.38 -6.66
N GLY A 28 -4.49 15.50 -6.10
CA GLY A 28 -4.27 15.99 -4.74
C GLY A 28 -4.78 15.04 -3.64
N SER A 29 -5.09 13.80 -3.99
CA SER A 29 -5.59 12.79 -3.06
C SER A 29 -4.46 11.86 -2.59
N ARG A 30 -4.67 11.15 -1.48
CA ARG A 30 -3.73 10.15 -0.94
C ARG A 30 -4.18 8.73 -1.28
N PHE A 31 -3.21 7.89 -1.65
CA PHE A 31 -3.44 6.46 -1.86
C PHE A 31 -2.77 5.68 -0.73
N ILE A 32 -3.57 5.06 0.13
CA ILE A 32 -3.10 4.36 1.32
C ILE A 32 -3.32 2.86 1.17
N LEU A 33 -2.27 2.08 1.42
CA LEU A 33 -2.28 0.63 1.46
C LEU A 33 -2.24 0.16 2.92
N ALA A 34 -3.15 -0.72 3.28
CA ALA A 34 -3.18 -1.36 4.59
C ALA A 34 -3.11 -2.87 4.44
N GLU A 35 -2.76 -3.55 5.52
CA GLU A 35 -2.64 -5.00 5.54
C GLU A 35 -1.67 -5.54 4.48
N VAL A 36 -0.58 -4.80 4.23
CA VAL A 36 0.41 -5.19 3.21
C VAL A 36 1.26 -6.34 3.74
N ASP A 37 1.28 -7.45 3.00
CA ASP A 37 2.17 -8.57 3.32
C ASP A 37 3.65 -8.15 3.16
N PRO A 38 4.58 -8.60 4.02
CA PRO A 38 6.00 -8.27 3.89
C PRO A 38 6.61 -8.68 2.54
N GLY A 39 6.19 -9.79 1.94
CA GLY A 39 6.62 -10.22 0.61
C GLY A 39 6.16 -9.27 -0.48
N LEU A 40 4.92 -8.78 -0.36
CA LEU A 40 4.38 -7.75 -1.24
C LEU A 40 5.12 -6.42 -1.10
N LEU A 41 5.48 -6.03 0.13
CA LEU A 41 6.28 -4.84 0.39
C LEU A 41 7.66 -4.93 -0.28
N ALA A 42 8.32 -6.09 -0.20
CA ALA A 42 9.59 -6.33 -0.89
C ALA A 42 9.44 -6.17 -2.41
N GLY A 43 8.36 -6.72 -2.99
CA GLY A 43 8.04 -6.56 -4.40
C GLY A 43 7.82 -5.09 -4.81
N LEU A 44 7.09 -4.32 -4.00
CA LEU A 44 6.89 -2.88 -4.21
C LEU A 44 8.22 -2.10 -4.08
N GLY A 45 9.10 -2.51 -3.17
CA GLY A 45 10.43 -1.92 -3.01
C GLY A 45 11.30 -2.15 -4.24
N GLY A 46 11.30 -3.38 -4.76
CA GLY A 46 12.07 -3.76 -5.95
C GLY A 46 11.67 -3.01 -7.23
N THR A 47 10.42 -2.51 -7.32
CA THR A 47 9.96 -1.70 -8.45
C THR A 47 10.07 -0.19 -8.23
N GLY A 48 10.46 0.26 -7.03
CA GLY A 48 10.42 1.67 -6.64
C GLY A 48 9.01 2.21 -6.35
N ALA A 49 7.98 1.36 -6.36
CA ALA A 49 6.60 1.75 -6.12
C ALA A 49 6.36 2.30 -4.71
N THR A 50 7.15 1.88 -3.73
CA THR A 50 7.09 2.42 -2.36
C THR A 50 7.30 3.94 -2.33
N GLY A 51 8.23 4.48 -3.12
CA GLY A 51 8.45 5.93 -3.21
C GLY A 51 7.33 6.69 -3.93
N ILE A 52 6.59 6.02 -4.81
CA ILE A 52 5.48 6.61 -5.56
C ILE A 52 4.22 6.66 -4.68
N ILE A 53 3.97 5.61 -3.91
CA ILE A 53 2.87 5.52 -2.93
C ILE A 53 3.16 6.38 -1.69
N ALA A 54 4.45 6.64 -1.43
CA ALA A 54 5.03 7.21 -0.23
C ALA A 54 5.04 6.19 0.95
N PRO A 55 6.20 5.92 1.58
CA PRO A 55 6.31 4.92 2.64
C PRO A 55 5.33 5.12 3.80
N GLU A 56 5.03 6.38 4.15
CA GLU A 56 4.09 6.75 5.20
C GLU A 56 2.63 6.36 4.91
N ASN A 57 2.31 6.00 3.66
CA ASN A 57 0.99 5.53 3.25
C ASN A 57 0.91 4.00 3.15
N ILE A 58 1.92 3.27 3.63
CA ILE A 58 1.99 1.80 3.56
C ILE A 58 2.01 1.23 4.97
N PHE A 59 0.95 0.50 5.32
CA PHE A 59 0.77 -0.14 6.61
C PHE A 59 0.84 -1.66 6.43
N ILE A 60 1.85 -2.27 7.06
CA ILE A 60 2.11 -3.72 6.98
C ILE A 60 1.04 -4.48 7.77
N ALA A 61 0.66 -5.67 7.30
CA ALA A 61 -0.22 -6.57 8.03
C ALA A 61 0.43 -7.01 9.34
N THR A 62 -0.32 -6.94 10.43
CA THR A 62 0.11 -7.45 11.74
C THR A 62 -0.60 -8.77 12.05
N PRO A 63 -0.22 -9.49 13.11
CA PRO A 63 -0.96 -10.66 13.57
C PRO A 63 -2.42 -10.33 13.97
N VAL A 64 -2.70 -9.10 14.39
CA VAL A 64 -4.04 -8.66 14.78
C VAL A 64 -4.78 -8.15 13.55
N ILE A 65 -5.83 -8.89 13.14
CA ILE A 65 -6.65 -8.53 11.98
C ILE A 65 -7.26 -7.13 12.19
N GLY A 66 -7.08 -6.25 11.22
CA GLY A 66 -7.67 -4.91 11.21
C GLY A 66 -6.83 -3.84 11.92
N GLU A 67 -5.83 -4.18 12.71
CA GLU A 67 -4.95 -3.20 13.38
C GLU A 67 -4.29 -2.26 12.35
N SER A 68 -3.70 -2.84 11.31
CA SER A 68 -3.10 -2.12 10.19
C SER A 68 -4.09 -1.18 9.48
N ILE A 69 -5.36 -1.61 9.37
CA ILE A 69 -6.43 -0.80 8.76
C ILE A 69 -6.78 0.39 9.66
N PHE A 70 -6.90 0.19 10.97
CA PHE A 70 -7.19 1.27 11.91
C PHE A 70 -6.07 2.32 11.94
N GLU A 71 -4.81 1.89 11.90
CA GLU A 71 -3.67 2.80 11.76
C GLU A 71 -3.74 3.61 10.46
N ALA A 72 -4.05 2.95 9.33
CA ALA A 72 -4.21 3.61 8.04
C ALA A 72 -5.36 4.65 8.04
N ILE A 73 -6.50 4.33 8.65
CA ILE A 73 -7.63 5.27 8.80
C ILE A 73 -7.22 6.47 9.65
N ARG A 74 -6.51 6.24 10.76
CA ARG A 74 -6.03 7.33 11.63
C ARG A 74 -5.05 8.24 10.90
N ALA A 75 -4.16 7.69 10.07
CA ALA A 75 -3.26 8.47 9.24
C ALA A 75 -3.99 9.26 8.15
N ALA A 76 -5.06 8.71 7.58
CA ALA A 76 -5.87 9.37 6.56
C ALA A 76 -6.67 10.58 7.07
N GLY A 77 -6.96 10.64 8.38
CA GLY A 77 -7.65 11.75 9.03
C GLY A 77 -6.74 12.92 9.43
N LYS A 78 -5.42 12.79 9.28
CA LYS A 78 -4.44 13.87 9.46
C LYS A 78 -4.22 14.63 8.17
#